data_AF-A0A0G1XIP6-F1
#
_entry.id   AF-A0A0G1XIP6-F1
#
_cell.length_a   1.000
_cell.length_b   1.000
_cell.length_c   1.000
_cell.angle_alpha   90.00
_cell.angle_beta   90.00
_cell.angle_gamma   90.00
#
_symmetry.space_group_name_H-M   'P 1'
#
loop_
_entity.id
_entity.type
_entity.pdbx_description
1 polymer ?
#
loop_
_entity_poly.entity_id
_entity_poly.type
_entity_poly.pdbx_seq_one_letter_code
_entity_poly.pdbx_strand_id
1 'polypeptide(L)'
;MFNADRLTIYSIGDDKASIVSKIKTGLTSFKDLRLPIADQSIAGHVALSKKTVNIRDVYDDAELKAINPSLRFLQEVDKRTGYRTKQMLVAPV
;
A
#
# COMPACT_ATOMS: atom_id res chain seq x y z
N MET A 1 17.83 7.64 7.93
CA MET A 1 17.09 6.94 6.86
C MET A 1 15.64 6.85 7.30
N PHE A 2 14.69 7.13 6.40
CA PHE A 2 13.26 7.41 6.65
C PHE A 2 12.75 6.86 7.99
N ASN A 3 12.42 7.75 8.95
CA ASN A 3 11.97 7.42 10.30
C ASN A 3 10.55 6.82 10.27
N ALA A 4 10.38 5.69 9.59
CA ALA A 4 9.13 5.03 9.31
C ALA A 4 8.86 3.96 10.36
N ASP A 5 7.63 3.95 10.89
CA ASP A 5 7.19 2.97 11.90
C ASP A 5 7.10 1.55 11.32
N ARG A 6 6.61 1.44 10.07
CA ARG A 6 6.48 0.17 9.35
C ARG A 6 6.96 0.27 7.92
N LEU A 7 7.55 -0.82 7.44
CA LEU A 7 7.95 -1.00 6.05
C LEU A 7 7.32 -2.27 5.50
N THR A 8 6.72 -2.16 4.31
CA THR A 8 6.19 -3.30 3.56
C THR A 8 6.80 -3.37 2.17
N ILE A 9 7.38 -4.51 1.82
CA ILE A 9 7.86 -4.78 0.45
C ILE A 9 6.88 -5.72 -0.23
N TYR A 10 6.47 -5.34 -1.43
CA TYR A 10 5.63 -6.16 -2.30
C TYR A 10 6.46 -6.73 -3.44
N SER A 11 6.30 -8.02 -3.73
CA SER A 11 6.82 -8.66 -4.94
C SER A 11 5.68 -8.95 -5.90
N ILE A 12 5.95 -8.97 -7.20
CA ILE A 12 4.97 -9.44 -8.19
C ILE A 12 4.68 -10.93 -7.91
N GLY A 13 3.40 -11.30 -7.94
CA GLY A 13 2.95 -12.69 -7.80
C GLY A 13 3.19 -13.50 -9.08
N ASP A 14 3.14 -14.83 -8.98
CA ASP A 14 3.41 -15.72 -10.12
C ASP A 14 2.46 -15.53 -11.30
N ASP A 15 1.25 -15.04 -11.02
CA ASP A 15 0.24 -14.69 -12.03
C ASP A 15 0.55 -13.41 -12.83
N LYS A 16 1.59 -12.65 -12.43
CA LYS A 16 1.96 -11.34 -12.96
C LYS A 16 0.83 -10.29 -12.94
N ALA A 17 -0.27 -10.58 -12.26
CA ALA A 17 -1.46 -9.74 -12.17
C ALA A 17 -1.69 -9.24 -10.72
N SER A 18 -0.94 -9.79 -9.77
CA SER A 18 -1.02 -9.44 -8.36
C SER A 18 0.34 -9.08 -7.77
N ILE A 19 0.31 -8.37 -6.65
CA ILE A 19 1.46 -8.13 -5.79
C ILE A 19 1.22 -8.81 -4.45
N VAL A 20 2.30 -9.32 -3.85
CA VAL A 20 2.27 -10.12 -2.62
C VAL A 20 3.23 -9.51 -1.61
N SER A 21 2.76 -9.20 -0.40
CA SER A 21 3.60 -8.61 0.65
C SER A 21 4.59 -9.66 1.18
N LYS A 22 5.90 -9.41 1.06
CA LYS A 22 6.96 -10.35 1.49
C LYS A 22 7.58 -9.99 2.85
N ILE A 23 7.67 -8.71 3.16
CA ILE A 23 8.31 -8.21 4.38
C ILE A 23 7.35 -7.23 5.03
N LYS A 24 7.05 -7.41 6.32
CA LYS A 24 6.31 -6.47 7.17
C LYS A 24 7.06 -6.35 8.50
N THR A 25 7.64 -5.20 8.81
CA THR A 25 8.21 -4.99 10.14
C THR A 25 7.06 -4.88 11.17
N GLY A 26 7.10 -5.64 12.27
CA GLY A 26 6.20 -5.48 13.42
C GLY A 26 4.85 -6.25 13.40
N LEU A 27 4.62 -7.18 12.49
CA LEU A 27 3.43 -8.05 12.48
C LEU A 27 3.81 -9.52 12.30
N THR A 28 3.91 -10.26 13.40
CA THR A 28 4.39 -11.65 13.46
C THR A 28 3.43 -12.70 12.86
N SER A 29 2.28 -12.32 12.29
CA SER A 29 1.26 -13.33 11.92
C SER A 29 0.28 -12.95 10.82
N PHE A 30 0.56 -11.94 9.98
CA PHE A 30 -0.34 -11.61 8.88
C PHE A 30 0.14 -12.25 7.57
N LYS A 31 -0.51 -13.38 7.23
CA LYS A 31 -0.50 -14.08 5.93
C LYS A 31 -0.27 -13.10 4.76
N ASP A 32 0.56 -13.49 3.81
CA ASP A 32 0.95 -12.69 2.64
C ASP A 32 -0.26 -11.95 2.05
N LEU A 33 -0.27 -10.62 2.22
CA LEU A 33 -1.33 -9.76 1.68
C LEU A 33 -1.15 -9.74 0.17
N ARG A 34 -2.12 -10.29 -0.54
CA ARG A 34 -2.17 -10.28 -2.00
C ARG A 34 -3.13 -9.21 -2.48
N LEU A 35 -2.65 -8.31 -3.33
CA LEU A 35 -3.44 -7.24 -3.94
C LEU A 35 -3.35 -7.34 -5.46
N PRO A 36 -4.42 -7.05 -6.21
CA PRO A 36 -4.35 -6.95 -7.65
C PRO A 36 -3.48 -5.74 -8.07
N ILE A 37 -2.77 -5.87 -9.19
CA ILE A 37 -2.13 -4.72 -9.87
C ILE A 37 -3.25 -3.92 -10.55
N ALA A 38 -3.86 -3.03 -9.77
CA ALA A 38 -4.96 -2.19 -10.17
C ALA A 38 -4.85 -0.82 -9.48
N ASP A 39 -5.51 0.18 -10.05
CA ASP A 39 -5.52 1.57 -9.59
C ASP A 39 -6.35 1.80 -8.32
N GLN A 40 -7.05 0.77 -7.83
CA GLN A 40 -7.93 0.85 -6.65
C GLN A 40 -7.17 0.89 -5.33
N SER A 41 -5.96 0.34 -5.27
CA SER A 41 -5.13 0.33 -4.05
C SER A 41 -3.85 1.12 -4.26
N ILE A 42 -3.30 1.73 -3.21
CA ILE A 42 -2.06 2.53 -3.31
C ILE A 42 -0.90 1.70 -3.89
N ALA A 43 -0.68 0.50 -3.35
CA ALA A 43 0.40 -0.37 -3.82
C ALA A 43 0.16 -0.88 -5.26
N GLY A 44 -1.08 -1.25 -5.60
CA GLY A 44 -1.44 -1.65 -6.97
C GLY A 44 -1.29 -0.50 -7.97
N HIS A 45 -1.67 0.72 -7.58
CA HIS A 45 -1.55 1.92 -8.40
C HIS A 45 -0.10 2.26 -8.70
N VAL A 46 0.79 2.17 -7.70
CA VAL A 46 2.23 2.41 -7.91
C VAL A 46 2.86 1.30 -8.77
N ALA A 47 2.46 0.04 -8.55
CA ALA A 47 2.92 -1.07 -9.39
C ALA A 47 2.51 -0.91 -10.87
N LEU A 48 1.30 -0.38 -11.12
CA LEU A 48 0.78 -0.13 -12.46
C LEU A 48 1.41 1.12 -13.11
N SER A 49 1.42 2.26 -12.39
CA SER A 49 1.84 3.56 -12.92
C SER A 49 3.35 3.75 -12.94
N LYS A 50 4.10 2.97 -12.16
CA LYS A 50 5.55 3.12 -11.91
C LYS A 50 5.94 4.53 -11.45
N LYS A 51 5.03 5.20 -10.74
CA LYS A 51 5.25 6.53 -10.16
C LYS A 51 5.27 6.45 -8.65
N THR A 52 6.23 7.15 -8.03
CA THR A 52 6.26 7.30 -6.59
C THR A 52 5.10 8.18 -6.13
N VAL A 53 4.45 7.76 -5.04
CA VAL A 53 3.32 8.45 -4.44
C VAL A 53 3.65 8.75 -2.97
N ASN A 54 3.46 10.01 -2.58
CA ASN A 54 3.66 10.48 -1.22
C ASN A 54 2.34 11.02 -0.67
N ILE A 55 1.78 10.34 0.33
CA ILE A 55 0.47 10.62 0.91
C ILE A 55 0.65 11.07 2.35
N ARG A 56 0.09 12.23 2.70
CA ARG A 56 0.20 12.83 4.04
C ARG A 56 -0.83 12.27 5.00
N ASP A 57 -2.03 11.98 4.53
CA ASP A 57 -3.08 11.29 5.29
C ASP A 57 -3.83 10.28 4.39
N VAL A 58 -3.61 8.99 4.62
CA VAL A 58 -4.26 7.92 3.85
C VAL A 58 -5.78 7.83 4.11
N TYR A 59 -6.30 8.54 5.11
CA TYR A 59 -7.75 8.66 5.36
C TYR A 59 -8.38 9.89 4.69
N ASP A 60 -7.58 10.76 4.05
CA ASP A 60 -8.09 11.88 3.26
C ASP A 60 -8.46 11.42 1.84
N ASP A 61 -9.75 11.14 1.64
CA ASP A 61 -10.31 10.76 0.33
C ASP A 61 -10.03 11.81 -0.76
N ALA A 62 -9.92 13.10 -0.44
CA ALA A 62 -9.63 14.13 -1.42
C ALA A 62 -8.17 14.07 -1.88
N GLU A 63 -7.23 13.83 -0.96
CA GLU A 63 -5.81 13.60 -1.28
C GLU A 63 -5.64 12.38 -2.19
N LEU A 64 -6.32 11.27 -1.85
CA LEU A 64 -6.28 10.05 -2.67
C LEU A 64 -6.86 10.26 -4.07
N LYS A 65 -8.02 10.91 -4.17
CA LYS A 65 -8.69 11.19 -5.46
C LYS A 65 -7.91 12.17 -6.32
N ALA A 66 -7.16 13.09 -5.73
CA ALA A 66 -6.27 13.99 -6.45
C ALA A 66 -5.09 13.26 -7.12
N ILE A 67 -4.66 12.12 -6.56
CA ILE A 67 -3.65 11.24 -7.16
C ILE A 67 -4.28 10.40 -8.28
N ASN A 68 -5.38 9.70 -7.97
CA ASN A 68 -6.19 8.98 -8.95
C ASN A 68 -7.64 8.85 -8.44
N PRO A 69 -8.68 9.17 -9.23
CA PRO A 69 -10.08 9.09 -8.81
C PRO A 69 -10.55 7.72 -8.30
N SER A 70 -9.93 6.63 -8.76
CA SER A 70 -10.22 5.25 -8.33
C SER A 70 -9.47 4.85 -7.06
N LEU A 71 -8.48 5.62 -6.62
CA LEU A 71 -7.56 5.26 -5.55
C LEU A 71 -8.26 5.23 -4.20
N ARG A 72 -8.07 4.14 -3.46
CA ARG A 72 -8.62 3.97 -2.11
C ARG A 72 -7.58 3.37 -1.17
N PHE A 73 -7.64 3.79 0.09
CA PHE A 73 -6.87 3.16 1.15
C PHE A 73 -7.61 1.94 1.71
N LEU A 74 -6.89 0.82 1.86
CA LEU A 74 -7.42 -0.43 2.39
C LEU A 74 -7.49 -0.41 3.92
N GLN A 75 -8.41 0.40 4.45
CA GLN A 75 -8.62 0.61 5.89
C GLN A 75 -8.93 -0.69 6.66
N GLU A 76 -9.38 -1.75 5.98
CA GLU A 76 -9.64 -3.05 6.61
C GLU A 76 -8.38 -3.69 7.21
N VAL A 77 -7.21 -3.45 6.61
CA VAL A 77 -5.92 -3.96 7.13
C VAL A 77 -5.60 -3.31 8.47
N ASP A 78 -5.78 -2.00 8.55
CA ASP A 78 -5.63 -1.21 9.78
C ASP A 78 -6.63 -1.67 10.86
N LYS A 79 -7.92 -1.78 10.51
CA LYS A 79 -8.98 -2.25 11.42
C LYS A 79 -8.68 -3.65 11.99
N ARG A 80 -8.18 -4.57 11.17
CA ARG A 80 -7.86 -5.95 11.61
C ARG A 80 -6.61 -6.03 12.49
N THR A 81 -5.64 -5.14 12.28
CA THR A 81 -4.38 -5.15 13.02
C THR A 81 -4.37 -4.24 14.24
N GLY A 82 -5.40 -3.39 14.39
CA GLY A 82 -5.43 -2.32 15.39
C GLY A 82 -4.42 -1.20 15.11
N TYR A 83 -3.75 -1.24 13.96
CA TYR A 83 -2.77 -0.24 13.54
C TYR A 83 -3.48 0.89 12.81
N ARG A 84 -2.98 2.12 12.96
CA ARG A 84 -3.46 3.28 12.20
C ARG A 84 -2.33 3.84 11.36
N THR A 85 -2.43 3.60 10.06
CA THR A 85 -1.59 4.23 9.07
C THR A 85 -2.03 5.67 8.90
N LYS A 86 -1.09 6.62 9.03
CA LYS A 86 -1.35 8.03 8.78
C LYS A 86 -0.76 8.46 7.45
N GLN A 87 0.56 8.37 7.33
CA GLN A 87 1.30 8.82 6.15
C GLN A 87 1.90 7.63 5.44
N MET A 88 2.04 7.71 4.12
CA MET A 88 2.60 6.62 3.32
C MET A 88 3.43 7.17 2.16
N LEU A 89 4.66 6.67 2.05
CA LEU A 89 5.51 6.86 0.88
C LEU A 89 5.65 5.52 0.16
N VAL A 90 5.23 5.46 -1.10
CA VAL A 90 5.24 4.24 -1.90
C VAL A 90 5.97 4.50 -3.20
N ALA A 91 6.98 3.69 -3.50
CA ALA A 91 7.80 3.81 -4.70
C ALA A 91 7.91 2.46 -5.42
N PRO A 92 8.00 2.46 -6.76
CA PRO A 92 8.40 1.26 -7.50
C PRO A 92 9.87 0.91 -7.21
N VAL A 93 10.18 -0.38 -7.22
CA VAL A 93 11.54 -0.95 -7.03
C VAL A 93 11.90 -1.79 -8.25
#